data_AF-A0A1I8BDG4-F1
#
_entry.id   AF-A0A1I8BDG4-F1
#
_cell.length_a   1.000
_cell.length_b   1.000
_cell.length_c   1.000
_cell.angle_alpha   90.00
_cell.angle_beta   90.00
_cell.angle_gamma   90.00
#
_symmetry.space_group_name_H-M   'P 1'
#
loop_
_entity.id
_entity.type
_entity.pdbx_description
1 polymer ?
#
loop_
_entity_poly.entity_id
_entity_poly.type
_entity_poly.pdbx_seq_one_letter_code
_entity_poly.pdbx_strand_id
1 'polypeptide(L)'
;MFNEPFLSIIEELIQTMAEFELTFGEFISLRLLLFWDIYENCNVSPENAQIIENASKRALNDLQNWYEINSLDIRGDRMDNLLSFLPVIKKFSKNLSKITSLIPEFNTMYEWQFIADLLCPTS
;
A
#
# COMPACT_ATOMS: atom_id res chain seq x y z
N MET A 1 13.42 -23.08 7.85
CA MET A 1 13.32 -23.13 6.37
C MET A 1 12.28 -22.12 5.87
N PHE A 2 12.28 -20.89 6.42
CA PHE A 2 11.34 -19.81 6.09
C PHE A 2 12.02 -18.61 5.39
N ASN A 3 13.35 -18.56 5.39
CA ASN A 3 14.12 -17.40 4.93
C ASN A 3 14.13 -17.27 3.41
N GLU A 4 14.24 -18.36 2.64
CA GLU A 4 14.40 -18.26 1.18
C GLU A 4 13.16 -17.68 0.46
N PRO A 5 11.92 -18.12 0.76
CA PRO A 5 10.75 -17.52 0.13
C PRO A 5 10.52 -16.05 0.55
N PHE A 6 10.81 -15.73 1.81
CA PHE A 6 10.67 -14.36 2.33
C PHE A 6 11.68 -13.40 1.72
N LEU A 7 12.95 -13.80 1.63
CA LEU A 7 14.01 -13.00 1.02
C LEU A 7 13.72 -12.77 -0.47
N SER A 8 13.31 -13.80 -1.21
CA SER A 8 12.97 -13.67 -2.63
C SER A 8 11.81 -12.69 -2.86
N ILE A 9 10.79 -12.70 -2.01
CA ILE A 9 9.65 -11.78 -2.08
C ILE A 9 10.08 -10.34 -1.80
N ILE A 10 10.98 -10.11 -0.83
CA ILE A 10 11.51 -8.78 -0.54
C ILE A 10 12.42 -8.29 -1.65
N GLU A 11 13.29 -9.17 -2.18
CA GLU A 11 14.18 -8.85 -3.29
C GLU A 11 13.39 -8.47 -4.55
N GLU A 12 12.34 -9.21 -4.90
CA GLU A 12 11.47 -8.91 -6.04
C GLU A 12 10.75 -7.56 -5.86
N LEU A 13 10.28 -7.24 -4.64
CA LEU A 13 9.67 -5.94 -4.34
C LEU A 13 10.68 -4.80 -4.46
N ILE A 14 11.85 -4.93 -3.83
CA ILE A 14 12.91 -3.90 -3.87
C ILE A 14 13.38 -3.69 -5.31
N GLN A 15 13.59 -4.76 -6.06
CA GLN A 15 14.00 -4.69 -7.46
C GLN A 15 12.96 -3.97 -8.29
N THR A 16 11.67 -4.32 -8.15
CA THR A 16 10.62 -3.66 -8.95
C THR A 16 10.46 -2.18 -8.57
N MET A 17 10.62 -1.84 -7.28
CA MET A 17 10.63 -0.43 -6.84
C MET A 17 11.84 0.34 -7.39
N ALA A 18 13.01 -0.30 -7.48
CA ALA A 18 14.22 0.30 -8.04
C ALA A 18 14.08 0.51 -9.56
N GLU A 19 13.53 -0.46 -10.29
CA GLU A 19 13.27 -0.37 -11.73
C GLU A 19 12.26 0.73 -12.09
N PHE A 20 11.31 1.03 -11.19
CA PHE A 20 10.34 2.10 -11.40
C PHE A 20 10.88 3.51 -11.16
N GLU A 21 12.02 3.63 -10.48
CA GLU A 21 12.60 4.90 -10.05
C GLU A 21 11.54 5.78 -9.36
N LEU A 22 10.87 5.22 -8.34
CA LEU A 22 9.80 5.93 -7.63
C LEU A 22 10.33 7.22 -7.00
N THR A 23 9.71 8.33 -7.35
CA THR A 23 9.88 9.59 -6.63
C THR A 23 9.20 9.52 -5.27
N PHE A 24 9.60 10.43 -4.37
CA PHE A 24 8.98 10.52 -3.05
C PHE A 24 7.45 10.77 -3.14
N GLY A 25 7.01 11.63 -4.05
CA GLY A 25 5.58 11.92 -4.24
C GLY A 25 4.79 10.68 -4.70
N GLU A 26 5.32 9.94 -5.66
CA GLU A 26 4.72 8.68 -6.13
C GLU A 26 4.63 7.63 -5.02
N PHE A 27 5.67 7.50 -4.21
CA PHE A 27 5.68 6.58 -3.08
C PHE A 27 4.62 6.94 -2.03
N ILE A 28 4.47 8.22 -1.68
CA ILE A 28 3.45 8.67 -0.74
C ILE A 28 2.04 8.45 -1.30
N SER A 29 1.81 8.78 -2.57
CA SER A 29 0.52 8.55 -3.23
C SER A 29 0.16 7.07 -3.30
N LEU A 30 1.12 6.19 -3.64
CA LEU A 30 0.92 4.74 -3.61
C LEU A 30 0.50 4.25 -2.22
N ARG A 31 1.14 4.74 -1.15
CA ARG A 31 0.77 4.38 0.23
C ARG A 31 -0.66 4.80 0.57
N LEU A 32 -1.07 5.99 0.17
CA LEU A 32 -2.42 6.50 0.40
C LEU A 32 -3.45 5.67 -0.37
N LEU A 33 -3.18 5.38 -1.64
CA LEU A 33 -4.05 4.56 -2.47
C LEU A 33 -4.21 3.16 -1.89
N LEU A 34 -3.12 2.50 -1.48
CA LEU A 34 -3.17 1.20 -0.81
C LEU A 34 -3.95 1.23 0.51
N PHE A 35 -3.81 2.30 1.29
CA PHE A 35 -4.53 2.44 2.56
C PHE A 35 -6.04 2.58 2.35
N TRP A 36 -6.46 3.35 1.35
CA TRP A 36 -7.88 3.57 1.03
C TRP A 36 -8.47 2.49 0.11
N ASP A 37 -7.68 1.53 -0.35
CA ASP A 37 -8.14 0.37 -1.11
C ASP A 37 -8.74 -0.71 -0.18
N ILE A 38 -9.75 -0.30 0.60
CA ILE A 38 -10.34 -1.09 1.70
C ILE A 38 -11.38 -2.10 1.19
N TYR A 39 -11.47 -2.29 -0.12
CA TYR A 39 -12.65 -2.90 -0.73
C TYR A 39 -12.72 -4.41 -0.63
N GLU A 40 -11.59 -5.12 -0.55
CA GLU A 40 -11.65 -6.57 -0.74
C GLU A 40 -12.24 -7.33 0.45
N ASN A 41 -12.29 -6.79 1.68
CA ASN A 41 -12.73 -7.58 2.86
C ASN A 41 -13.37 -6.80 4.03
N CYS A 42 -13.66 -5.50 3.91
CA CYS A 42 -14.24 -4.72 5.01
C CYS A 42 -15.73 -4.46 4.81
N ASN A 43 -16.56 -4.85 5.79
CA ASN A 43 -17.96 -4.43 5.85
C ASN A 43 -18.04 -2.97 6.29
N VAL A 44 -17.87 -2.06 5.33
CA VAL A 44 -17.95 -0.62 5.54
C VAL A 44 -19.39 -0.15 5.37
N SER A 45 -19.87 0.77 6.24
CA SER A 45 -21.18 1.41 6.03
C SER A 45 -21.20 2.20 4.73
N PRO A 46 -22.37 2.43 4.09
CA PRO A 46 -22.46 3.20 2.86
C PRO A 46 -21.85 4.61 2.97
N GLU A 47 -22.04 5.27 4.11
CA GLU A 47 -21.48 6.59 4.41
C GLU A 47 -19.94 6.55 4.43
N ASN A 48 -19.36 5.56 5.10
CA ASN A 48 -17.92 5.40 5.16
C ASN A 48 -17.33 4.96 3.81
N ALA A 49 -18.07 4.17 3.01
CA ALA A 49 -17.66 3.82 1.65
C ALA A 49 -17.53 5.06 0.76
N GLN A 50 -18.44 6.03 0.90
CA GLN A 50 -18.34 7.30 0.18
C GLN A 50 -17.12 8.13 0.61
N ILE A 51 -16.81 8.14 1.91
CA ILE A 51 -15.61 8.81 2.45
C ILE A 51 -14.34 8.20 1.85
N ILE A 52 -14.25 6.86 1.83
CA ILE A 52 -13.12 6.12 1.27
C ILE A 52 -12.94 6.42 -0.22
N GLU A 53 -14.03 6.40 -0.98
CA GLU A 53 -14.00 6.71 -2.42
C GLU A 53 -13.48 8.13 -2.66
N ASN A 54 -13.97 9.11 -1.87
CA ASN A 54 -13.53 10.49 -1.97
C ASN A 54 -12.06 10.66 -1.57
N ALA A 55 -11.60 9.94 -0.55
CA ALA A 55 -10.20 9.95 -0.13
C ALA A 55 -9.28 9.35 -1.21
N SER A 56 -9.70 8.24 -1.84
CA SER A 56 -8.98 7.62 -2.95
C SER A 56 -8.88 8.55 -4.16
N LYS A 57 -10.00 9.19 -4.55
CA LYS A 57 -10.01 10.19 -5.63
C LYS A 57 -9.10 11.38 -5.32
N ARG A 58 -9.09 11.84 -4.07
CA ARG A 58 -8.19 12.92 -3.65
C ARG A 58 -6.72 12.54 -3.79
N ALA A 59 -6.35 11.32 -3.39
CA ALA A 59 -4.97 10.83 -3.55
C ALA A 59 -4.54 10.76 -5.03
N LEU A 60 -5.45 10.37 -5.94
CA LEU A 60 -5.19 10.40 -7.38
C LEU A 60 -5.01 11.83 -7.90
N ASN A 61 -5.87 12.76 -7.49
CA ASN A 61 -5.75 14.16 -7.89
C ASN A 61 -4.45 14.80 -7.38
N ASP A 62 -4.05 14.50 -6.14
CA ASP A 62 -2.81 15.01 -5.55
C ASP A 62 -1.59 14.44 -6.30
N LEU A 63 -1.63 13.17 -6.74
CA LEU A 63 -0.60 12.58 -7.60
C LEU A 63 -0.53 13.26 -8.96
N GLN A 64 -1.67 13.49 -9.61
CA GLN A 64 -1.72 14.18 -10.90
C GLN A 64 -1.14 15.60 -10.77
N ASN A 65 -1.56 16.36 -9.76
CA ASN A 65 -1.02 17.69 -9.48
C ASN A 65 0.49 17.64 -9.22
N TRP A 66 0.97 16.62 -8.50
CA TRP A 66 2.40 16.42 -8.27
C TRP A 66 3.16 16.23 -9.58
N TYR A 67 2.63 15.45 -10.51
CA TYR A 67 3.25 15.27 -11.81
C TYR A 67 3.25 16.54 -12.67
N GLU A 68 2.16 17.31 -12.66
CA GLU A 68 2.06 18.58 -13.36
C GLU A 68 3.11 19.58 -12.85
N ILE A 69 3.21 19.73 -11.51
CA ILE A 69 4.16 20.63 -10.86
C ILE A 69 5.61 20.23 -11.16
N ASN A 70 5.92 18.94 -11.16
CA ASN A 70 7.28 18.44 -11.35
C ASN A 70 7.62 18.14 -12.82
N SER A 71 6.71 18.43 -13.76
CA SER A 71 6.89 18.12 -15.19
C SER A 71 7.26 16.65 -15.45
N LEU A 72 6.72 15.74 -14.63
CA LEU A 72 7.01 14.31 -14.70
C LEU A 72 6.06 13.59 -15.68
N ASP A 73 4.90 14.18 -15.96
CA ASP A 73 3.89 13.64 -16.88
C ASP A 73 3.95 14.29 -18.26
N ILE A 74 5.14 14.26 -18.88
CA ILE A 74 5.30 14.72 -20.27
C ILE A 74 4.82 13.64 -21.26
N ARG A 75 4.49 12.42 -20.80
CA ARG A 75 4.20 11.27 -21.67
C ARG A 75 2.87 10.55 -21.41
N GLY A 76 2.07 10.92 -20.41
CA GLY A 76 0.78 10.28 -20.10
C GLY A 76 0.88 8.91 -19.42
N ASP A 77 1.94 8.15 -19.70
CA ASP A 77 2.02 6.75 -19.27
C ASP A 77 2.52 6.55 -17.83
N ARG A 78 3.11 7.57 -17.19
CA ARG A 78 3.77 7.37 -15.87
C ARG A 78 2.78 7.13 -14.74
N MET A 79 1.62 7.78 -14.78
CA MET A 79 0.55 7.52 -13.80
C MET A 79 0.01 6.09 -13.95
N ASP A 80 -0.31 5.68 -15.17
CA ASP A 80 -0.85 4.35 -15.44
C ASP A 80 0.15 3.25 -15.06
N ASN A 81 1.42 3.47 -15.39
CA ASN A 81 2.52 2.62 -14.95
C ASN A 81 2.53 2.52 -13.41
N LEU A 82 2.48 3.64 -12.69
CA LEU A 82 2.46 3.62 -11.23
C LEU A 82 1.25 2.85 -10.68
N LEU A 83 0.06 3.07 -11.24
CA LEU A 83 -1.16 2.39 -10.79
C LEU A 83 -1.13 0.88 -11.07
N SER A 84 -0.43 0.45 -12.13
CA SER A 84 -0.19 -0.97 -12.40
C SER A 84 0.64 -1.67 -11.32
N PHE A 85 1.32 -0.90 -10.47
CA PHE A 85 2.09 -1.41 -9.34
C PHE A 85 1.23 -1.70 -8.10
N LEU A 86 0.02 -1.14 -8.00
CA LEU A 86 -0.87 -1.38 -6.85
C LEU A 86 -1.22 -2.87 -6.66
N PRO A 87 -1.65 -3.63 -7.70
CA PRO A 87 -1.90 -5.07 -7.56
C PRO A 87 -0.66 -5.86 -7.17
N VAL A 88 0.53 -5.44 -7.62
CA VAL A 88 1.81 -6.07 -7.30
C VAL A 88 2.10 -5.90 -5.81
N ILE A 89 2.01 -4.68 -5.27
CA ILE A 89 2.20 -4.42 -3.83
C ILE A 89 1.15 -5.16 -2.98
N LYS A 90 -0.11 -5.22 -3.41
CA LYS A 90 -1.15 -5.99 -2.72
C LYS A 90 -0.80 -7.47 -2.62
N LYS A 91 -0.32 -8.07 -3.72
CA LYS A 91 0.12 -9.47 -3.74
C LYS A 91 1.29 -9.68 -2.78
N PHE A 92 2.26 -8.77 -2.75
CA PHE A 92 3.37 -8.78 -1.81
C PHE A 92 2.89 -8.72 -0.36
N SER A 93 2.04 -7.75 -0.03
CA SER A 93 1.46 -7.59 1.31
C SER A 93 0.72 -8.85 1.78
N LYS A 94 -0.10 -9.46 0.90
CA LYS A 94 -0.81 -10.71 1.18
C LYS A 94 0.14 -11.88 1.42
N ASN A 95 1.21 -12.00 0.64
CA ASN A 95 2.20 -13.07 0.81
C ASN A 95 3.01 -12.87 2.10
N LEU A 96 3.39 -11.64 2.42
CA LEU A 96 4.08 -11.30 3.66
C LEU A 96 3.20 -11.60 4.87
N SER A 97 1.93 -11.19 4.86
CA SER A 97 0.97 -11.51 5.94
C SER A 97 0.82 -13.03 6.18
N LYS A 98 0.80 -13.82 5.11
CA LYS A 98 0.79 -15.30 5.21
C LYS A 98 2.08 -15.87 5.81
N ILE A 99 3.23 -15.26 5.52
CA ILE A 99 4.51 -15.71 6.09
C ILE A 99 4.60 -15.30 7.55
N THR A 100 4.18 -14.08 7.90
CA THR A 100 4.21 -13.58 9.29
C THR A 100 3.27 -14.36 10.18
N SER A 101 2.13 -14.83 9.69
CA SER A 101 1.22 -15.70 10.47
C SER A 101 1.81 -17.07 10.81
N LEU A 102 2.85 -17.51 10.09
CA LEU A 102 3.59 -18.75 10.39
C LEU A 102 4.66 -18.54 11.47
N ILE A 103 4.97 -17.29 11.84
CA ILE A 103 5.92 -16.95 12.90
C ILE A 103 5.16 -16.96 14.23
N PRO A 104 5.47 -17.89 15.17
CA PRO A 104 4.71 -18.09 16.41
C PRO A 104 4.55 -16.82 17.24
N GLU A 105 5.57 -15.97 17.29
CA GLU A 105 5.58 -14.72 18.05
C GLU A 105 4.57 -13.71 17.51
N PHE A 106 4.45 -13.60 16.18
CA PHE A 106 3.46 -12.73 15.54
C PHE A 106 2.04 -13.29 15.63
N ASN A 107 1.90 -14.62 15.73
CA ASN A 107 0.60 -15.28 15.91
C ASN A 107 -0.01 -15.05 17.32
N THR A 108 0.77 -14.53 18.27
CA THR A 108 0.28 -14.12 19.61
C THR A 108 -0.13 -12.65 19.69
N MET A 109 0.24 -11.84 18.70
CA MET A 109 -0.24 -10.46 18.59
C MET A 109 -1.63 -10.47 17.96
N TYR A 110 -2.64 -10.12 18.75
CA TYR A 110 -3.92 -9.72 18.18
C TYR A 110 -3.66 -8.44 17.36
N GLU A 111 -3.58 -8.55 16.04
CA GLU A 111 -3.26 -7.43 15.13
C GLU A 111 -4.14 -6.21 15.41
N TRP A 112 -5.41 -6.45 15.72
CA TRP A 112 -6.38 -5.42 16.12
C TRP A 112 -6.05 -4.75 17.45
N GLN A 113 -5.52 -5.49 18.42
CA GLN A 113 -5.09 -4.93 19.70
C GLN A 113 -3.83 -4.09 19.51
N PHE A 114 -2.86 -4.56 18.72
CA PHE A 114 -1.66 -3.78 18.40
C PHE A 114 -2.00 -2.48 17.67
N ILE A 115 -2.90 -2.54 16.67
CA ILE A 115 -3.38 -1.34 15.98
C ILE A 115 -4.16 -0.43 16.92
N ALA A 116 -5.02 -0.98 17.79
CA ALA A 116 -5.77 -0.20 18.77
C ALA A 116 -4.83 0.49 19.77
N ASP A 117 -3.81 -0.20 20.27
CA ASP A 117 -2.81 0.37 21.17
C ASP A 117 -1.94 1.43 20.47
N LEU A 118 -1.67 1.26 19.17
CA LEU A 118 -0.94 2.24 18.36
C LEU A 118 -1.77 3.52 18.10
N LEU A 119 -3.05 3.37 17.79
CA LEU A 119 -3.95 4.48 17.46
C LEU A 119 -4.50 5.18 18.71
N CYS A 120 -4.68 4.42 19.78
CA CYS A 120 -5.20 4.87 21.07
C CYS A 120 -4.22 4.42 22.17
N PRO A 121 -3.01 5.01 22.25
CA PRO A 121 -2.06 4.65 23.30
C PRO A 121 -2.70 4.91 24.67
N THR A 122 -2.89 3.84 25.44
CA THR A 122 -3.30 3.96 26.83
C THR A 122 -2.12 4.54 27.61
N SER A 123 -2.27 5.79 28.04
CA SER A 123 -1.35 6.52 28.91
C SER A 123 -1.32 5.94 30.33
#